data_AF-A0A7C2YZN2-F1
#
_entry.id   AF-A0A7C2YZN2-F1
#
_cell.length_a   1.000
_cell.length_b   1.000
_cell.length_c   1.000
_cell.angle_alpha   90.00
_cell.angle_beta   90.00
_cell.angle_gamma   90.00
#
_symmetry.space_group_name_H-M   'P 1'
#
loop_
_entity.id
_entity.type
_entity.pdbx_description
1 polymer ?
#
loop_
_entity_poly.entity_id
_entity_poly.type
_entity_poly.pdbx_seq_one_letter_code
_entity_poly.pdbx_strand_id
1 'polypeptide(L)'
;MHTAHMLRQIGADAIHDDEISAERVRGRYCIAAPSGVSRDPDAAAERDARRALELGASAAAIITRDALGGAADVADLIESANGAGVDLAALVAMARPVAGHAAAAVPIDWPAPLDLTALAESDPLPPRHIVPDWLPAGEVTLLAGHGGAGKSQLALYTAACVCLGRAWCGLEADPRPVTYVSAEDGADVLHWRLTRIAAHLGVTLADLSALRIIDASHIDAELMREIPYGEPILTALYELMRCGALRYVMIGSDRRIPREEIERIAREGAPGR
;
A
#
# COMPACT_ATOMS: atom_id res chain seq x y z
N MET A 1 19.49 -20.13 -7.91
CA MET A 1 18.90 -19.19 -8.90
C MET A 1 17.38 -19.25 -8.95
N HIS A 2 16.73 -20.42 -8.89
CA HIS A 2 15.27 -20.55 -8.97
C HIS A 2 14.52 -19.87 -7.80
N THR A 3 14.94 -20.08 -6.56
CA THR A 3 14.29 -19.56 -5.34
C THR A 3 14.26 -18.03 -5.28
N ALA A 4 15.39 -17.37 -5.58
CA ALA A 4 15.50 -15.91 -5.59
C ALA A 4 14.72 -15.25 -6.73
N HIS A 5 14.41 -15.99 -7.82
CA HIS A 5 13.57 -15.48 -8.90
C HIS A 5 12.08 -15.56 -8.52
N MET A 6 11.65 -16.66 -7.90
CA MET A 6 10.27 -16.86 -7.46
C MET A 6 9.85 -15.94 -6.30
N LEU A 7 10.74 -15.72 -5.31
CA LEU A 7 10.44 -14.78 -4.22
C LEU A 7 10.30 -13.34 -4.73
N ARG A 8 11.09 -12.95 -5.74
CA ARG A 8 10.96 -11.62 -6.37
C ARG A 8 9.63 -11.41 -7.08
N GLN A 9 8.98 -12.47 -7.57
CA GLN A 9 7.64 -12.39 -8.17
C GLN A 9 6.55 -12.04 -7.15
N ILE A 10 6.79 -12.30 -5.86
CA ILE A 10 5.88 -11.92 -4.76
C ILE A 10 6.41 -10.72 -3.95
N GLY A 11 7.39 -9.98 -4.49
CA GLY A 11 7.95 -8.79 -3.86
C GLY A 11 8.89 -9.06 -2.67
N ALA A 12 9.35 -10.30 -2.50
CA ALA A 12 10.28 -10.69 -1.45
C ALA A 12 11.69 -10.98 -2.03
N ASP A 13 12.74 -10.60 -1.30
CA ASP A 13 14.11 -11.00 -1.62
C ASP A 13 14.58 -12.05 -0.60
N ALA A 14 15.10 -13.19 -1.09
CA ALA A 14 15.87 -14.10 -0.24
C ALA A 14 17.23 -13.47 0.06
N ILE A 15 17.57 -13.42 1.34
CA ILE A 15 18.78 -12.80 1.84
C ILE A 15 19.59 -13.86 2.57
N HIS A 16 20.87 -14.01 2.22
CA HIS A 16 21.84 -14.83 2.93
C HIS A 16 22.93 -13.92 3.51
N ASP A 17 23.47 -14.32 4.67
CA ASP A 17 24.47 -13.62 5.50
C ASP A 17 25.57 -12.89 4.68
N ASP A 18 26.11 -13.50 3.62
CA ASP A 18 27.21 -12.93 2.80
C ASP A 18 26.77 -11.87 1.75
N GLU A 19 25.48 -11.62 1.60
CA GLU A 19 24.91 -10.81 0.51
C GLU A 19 24.03 -9.63 0.99
N ILE A 20 23.90 -9.41 2.30
CA ILE A 20 23.07 -8.34 2.87
C ILE A 20 23.78 -6.99 2.76
N SER A 21 23.33 -6.13 1.84
CA SER A 21 23.82 -4.76 1.71
C SER A 21 22.70 -3.73 1.86
N ALA A 22 23.03 -2.53 2.36
CA ALA A 22 22.08 -1.43 2.48
C ALA A 22 21.39 -1.09 1.14
N GLU A 23 22.10 -1.22 0.03
CA GLU A 23 21.55 -1.00 -1.31
C GLU A 23 20.44 -2.02 -1.66
N ARG A 24 20.57 -3.26 -1.20
CA ARG A 24 19.60 -4.33 -1.49
C ARG A 24 18.39 -4.30 -0.58
N VAL A 25 18.52 -3.83 0.66
CA VAL A 25 17.46 -3.97 1.67
C VAL A 25 16.73 -2.66 1.99
N ARG A 26 17.31 -1.49 1.69
CA ARG A 26 16.73 -0.20 2.10
C ARG A 26 15.30 -0.01 1.55
N GLY A 27 14.36 0.24 2.46
CA GLY A 27 12.94 0.48 2.16
C GLY A 27 12.14 -0.76 1.74
N ARG A 28 12.74 -1.96 1.76
CA ARG A 28 12.09 -3.20 1.35
C ARG A 28 11.59 -4.00 2.54
N TYR A 29 10.56 -4.81 2.30
CA TYR A 29 10.16 -5.88 3.22
C TYR A 29 11.06 -7.09 2.99
N CYS A 30 11.74 -7.52 4.05
CA CYS A 30 12.74 -8.59 3.98
C CYS A 30 12.24 -9.84 4.69
N ILE A 31 12.38 -11.00 4.05
CA ILE A 31 12.07 -12.28 4.68
C ILE A 31 13.36 -13.08 4.75
N ALA A 32 13.84 -13.32 5.97
CA ALA A 32 14.97 -14.18 6.21
C ALA A 32 14.47 -15.62 6.37
N ALA A 33 15.17 -16.55 5.71
CA ALA A 33 14.84 -17.98 5.78
C ALA A 33 16.01 -18.76 6.39
N PRO A 34 15.74 -19.92 6.99
CA PRO A 34 16.78 -20.76 7.57
C PRO A 34 17.75 -21.21 6.48
N SER A 35 19.03 -21.22 6.80
CA SER A 35 20.08 -21.73 5.91
C SER A 35 20.49 -23.15 6.32
N GLY A 36 20.57 -24.07 5.35
CA GLY A 36 20.94 -25.47 5.57
C GLY A 36 22.36 -25.69 6.11
N VAL A 37 23.23 -24.66 6.03
CA VAL A 37 24.61 -24.70 6.52
C VAL A 37 24.79 -24.23 7.97
N SER A 38 23.76 -23.66 8.61
CA SER A 38 23.85 -23.20 10.00
C SER A 38 23.60 -24.33 11.00
N ARG A 39 24.35 -24.34 12.11
CA ARG A 39 24.08 -25.23 13.27
C ARG A 39 22.79 -24.86 14.00
N ASP A 40 22.40 -23.59 13.93
CA ASP A 40 21.14 -23.06 14.45
C ASP A 40 20.50 -22.17 13.36
N PRO A 41 19.68 -22.77 12.48
CA PRO A 41 19.15 -22.10 11.28
C PRO A 41 18.12 -21.01 11.59
N ASP A 42 17.29 -21.20 12.61
CA ASP A 42 16.29 -20.22 13.00
C ASP A 42 16.97 -19.00 13.64
N ALA A 43 17.98 -19.22 14.50
CA ALA A 43 18.77 -18.12 15.06
C ALA A 43 19.58 -17.38 13.99
N ALA A 44 19.99 -18.05 12.91
CA ALA A 44 20.65 -17.40 11.77
C ALA A 44 19.67 -16.51 10.99
N ALA A 45 18.48 -17.03 10.66
CA ALA A 45 17.44 -16.24 10.01
C ALA A 45 17.05 -15.00 10.85
N GLU A 46 16.96 -15.14 12.18
CA GLU A 46 16.72 -13.99 13.05
C GLU A 46 17.83 -12.93 13.02
N ARG A 47 19.11 -13.34 12.94
CA ARG A 47 20.22 -12.38 12.80
C ARG A 47 20.15 -11.64 11.48
N ASP A 48 19.90 -12.35 10.38
CA ASP A 48 19.81 -11.77 9.04
C ASP A 48 18.65 -10.78 8.93
N ALA A 49 17.49 -11.13 9.49
CA ALA A 49 16.34 -10.24 9.56
C ALA A 49 16.62 -8.97 10.38
N ARG A 50 17.29 -9.09 11.55
CA ARG A 50 17.70 -7.92 12.34
C ARG A 50 18.71 -7.06 11.58
N ARG A 51 19.67 -7.69 10.91
CA ARG A 51 20.68 -7.00 10.11
C ARG A 51 20.06 -6.23 8.94
N ALA A 52 19.05 -6.79 8.29
CA ALA A 52 18.30 -6.09 7.24
C ALA A 52 17.61 -4.83 7.79
N LEU A 53 17.01 -4.90 8.97
CA LEU A 53 16.40 -3.73 9.64
C LEU A 53 17.45 -2.65 9.96
N GLU A 54 18.62 -3.02 10.50
CA GLU A 54 19.72 -2.07 10.77
C GLU A 54 20.22 -1.36 9.50
N LEU A 55 20.17 -2.04 8.36
CA LEU A 55 20.61 -1.53 7.06
C LEU A 55 19.51 -0.74 6.33
N GLY A 56 18.33 -0.59 6.94
CA GLY A 56 17.25 0.28 6.50
C GLY A 56 16.08 -0.42 5.82
N ALA A 57 15.90 -1.74 5.99
CA ALA A 57 14.67 -2.42 5.58
C ALA A 57 13.44 -1.82 6.27
N SER A 58 12.32 -1.77 5.56
CA SER A 58 11.06 -1.20 6.09
C SER A 58 10.40 -2.13 7.10
N ALA A 59 10.57 -3.44 6.94
CA ALA A 59 10.17 -4.47 7.90
C ALA A 59 10.92 -5.77 7.60
N ALA A 60 11.00 -6.67 8.59
CA ALA A 60 11.63 -7.97 8.44
C ALA A 60 10.84 -9.08 9.13
N ALA A 61 10.77 -10.25 8.51
CA ALA A 61 10.16 -11.46 9.05
C ALA A 61 11.08 -12.67 8.85
N ILE A 62 10.80 -13.73 9.62
CA ILE A 62 11.53 -14.99 9.56
C ILE A 62 10.60 -16.14 9.20
N ILE A 63 11.01 -16.97 8.26
CA ILE A 63 10.45 -18.32 8.11
C ILE A 63 11.21 -19.22 9.07
N THR A 64 10.52 -20.04 9.88
CA THR A 64 11.16 -21.01 10.78
C THR A 64 11.30 -22.36 10.09
N ARG A 65 12.22 -23.20 10.58
CA ARG A 65 12.36 -24.59 10.12
C ARG A 65 11.07 -25.40 10.27
N ASP A 66 10.27 -25.12 11.29
CA ASP A 66 8.95 -25.76 11.46
C ASP A 66 8.02 -25.48 10.29
N ALA A 67 8.04 -24.24 9.75
CA ALA A 67 7.26 -23.86 8.58
C ALA A 67 7.75 -24.54 7.28
N LEU A 68 9.00 -25.00 7.26
CA LEU A 68 9.59 -25.74 6.13
C LEU A 68 9.30 -27.25 6.18
N GLY A 69 8.52 -27.74 7.15
CA GLY A 69 8.12 -29.15 7.19
C GLY A 69 9.28 -30.14 7.29
N GLY A 70 10.41 -29.72 7.88
CA GLY A 70 11.60 -30.55 8.05
C GLY A 70 12.67 -30.41 6.95
N ALA A 71 12.45 -29.60 5.90
CA ALA A 71 13.50 -29.25 4.95
C ALA A 71 14.59 -28.37 5.64
N ALA A 72 15.85 -28.49 5.20
CA ALA A 72 16.93 -27.75 5.84
C ALA A 72 16.89 -26.26 5.48
N ASP A 73 16.43 -25.92 4.27
CA ASP A 73 16.14 -24.58 3.79
C ASP A 73 15.04 -24.58 2.71
N VAL A 74 14.77 -23.41 2.12
CA VAL A 74 13.73 -23.24 1.08
C VAL A 74 14.11 -23.95 -0.22
N ALA A 75 15.41 -24.07 -0.55
CA ALA A 75 15.85 -24.77 -1.75
C ALA A 75 15.59 -26.27 -1.61
N ASP A 76 15.93 -26.85 -0.46
CA ASP A 76 15.61 -28.23 -0.11
C ASP A 76 14.10 -28.50 -0.15
N LEU A 77 13.28 -27.56 0.34
CA LEU A 77 11.82 -27.67 0.28
C LEU A 77 11.32 -27.74 -1.17
N ILE A 78 11.81 -26.85 -2.03
CA ILE A 78 11.46 -26.81 -3.46
C ILE A 78 11.90 -28.09 -4.17
N GLU A 79 13.09 -28.59 -3.87
CA GLU A 79 13.60 -29.84 -4.45
C GLU A 79 12.78 -31.06 -3.98
N SER A 80 12.45 -31.12 -2.70
CA SER A 80 11.67 -32.23 -2.12
C SER A 80 10.23 -32.31 -2.65
N ALA A 81 9.68 -31.19 -3.13
CA ALA A 81 8.32 -31.10 -3.63
C ALA A 81 8.13 -31.75 -5.02
N ASN A 82 9.22 -32.16 -5.71
CA ASN A 82 9.20 -33.02 -6.90
C ASN A 82 8.12 -32.65 -7.97
N GLY A 83 7.92 -31.35 -8.22
CA GLY A 83 6.99 -30.85 -9.24
C GLY A 83 5.57 -30.57 -8.76
N ALA A 84 5.21 -30.90 -7.51
CA ALA A 84 4.11 -30.22 -6.83
C ALA A 84 4.64 -28.85 -6.44
N GLY A 85 4.20 -27.77 -7.10
CA GLY A 85 4.70 -26.43 -6.81
C GLY A 85 4.59 -26.12 -5.31
N VAL A 86 5.69 -25.66 -4.70
CA VAL A 86 5.65 -25.15 -3.33
C VAL A 86 4.83 -23.86 -3.34
N ASP A 87 3.80 -23.80 -2.50
CA ASP A 87 3.04 -22.56 -2.29
C ASP A 87 3.89 -21.58 -1.47
N LEU A 88 4.72 -20.82 -2.17
CA LEU A 88 5.58 -19.81 -1.57
C LEU A 88 4.77 -18.68 -0.91
N ALA A 89 3.54 -18.41 -1.36
CA ALA A 89 2.68 -17.42 -0.74
C ALA A 89 2.19 -17.91 0.63
N ALA A 90 1.78 -19.18 0.73
CA ALA A 90 1.46 -19.81 2.01
C ALA A 90 2.69 -19.84 2.94
N LEU A 91 3.87 -20.15 2.41
CA LEU A 91 5.10 -20.16 3.20
C LEU A 91 5.48 -18.76 3.74
N VAL A 92 5.33 -17.72 2.92
CA VAL A 92 5.53 -16.33 3.33
C VAL A 92 4.48 -15.89 4.36
N ALA A 93 3.24 -16.34 4.24
CA ALA A 93 2.20 -16.07 5.23
C ALA A 93 2.49 -16.70 6.59
N MET A 94 3.30 -17.77 6.64
CA MET A 94 3.79 -18.39 7.87
C MET A 94 5.01 -17.67 8.47
N ALA A 95 5.57 -16.66 7.79
CA ALA A 95 6.73 -15.93 8.29
C ALA A 95 6.34 -15.11 9.54
N ARG A 96 7.11 -15.29 10.61
CA ARG A 96 6.93 -14.56 11.87
C ARG A 96 7.65 -13.21 11.80
N PRO A 97 6.98 -12.08 12.06
CA PRO A 97 7.63 -10.78 12.12
C PRO A 97 8.75 -10.75 13.16
N VAL A 98 9.90 -10.16 12.81
CA VAL A 98 10.98 -9.93 13.77
C VAL A 98 10.74 -8.60 14.47
N ALA A 99 10.66 -8.64 15.80
CA ALA A 99 10.56 -7.44 16.62
C ALA A 99 11.81 -6.56 16.40
N GLY A 100 11.61 -5.39 15.82
CA GLY A 100 12.69 -4.45 15.49
C GLY A 100 12.22 -3.23 14.71
N HIS A 101 11.10 -3.34 13.98
CA HIS A 101 10.26 -2.23 13.54
C HIS A 101 8.79 -2.66 13.59
N ALA A 102 8.33 -3.17 14.74
CA ALA A 102 6.98 -2.77 15.12
C ALA A 102 7.13 -1.27 15.25
N ALA A 103 6.51 -0.49 14.37
CA ALA A 103 6.43 0.93 14.60
C ALA A 103 5.89 1.06 16.02
N ALA A 104 6.76 1.44 16.96
CA ALA A 104 6.38 1.60 18.35
C ALA A 104 5.11 2.44 18.28
N ALA A 105 4.02 1.95 18.87
CA ALA A 105 2.84 2.76 19.04
C ALA A 105 3.34 4.03 19.71
N VAL A 106 3.49 5.10 18.92
CA VAL A 106 3.96 6.38 19.44
C VAL A 106 2.87 6.72 20.43
N PRO A 107 3.18 6.85 21.74
CA PRO A 107 2.18 7.29 22.70
C PRO A 107 1.62 8.59 22.14
N ILE A 108 0.36 8.58 21.73
CA ILE A 108 -0.29 9.81 21.28
C ILE A 108 -0.63 10.54 22.56
N ASP A 109 0.29 11.41 22.99
CA ASP A 109 -0.04 12.38 24.01
C ASP A 109 -1.18 13.24 23.47
N TRP A 110 -2.23 13.38 24.26
CA TRP A 110 -3.33 14.26 23.90
C TRP A 110 -2.79 15.68 23.69
N PRO A 111 -3.09 16.34 22.56
CA PRO A 111 -2.52 17.64 22.26
C PRO A 111 -2.95 18.68 23.31
N ALA A 112 -2.06 19.63 23.60
CA ALA A 112 -2.39 20.74 24.47
C ALA A 112 -3.57 21.56 23.90
N PRO A 113 -4.47 22.08 24.74
CA PRO A 113 -5.51 23.00 24.28
C PRO A 113 -4.90 24.25 23.61
N LEU A 114 -5.66 24.84 22.68
CA LEU A 114 -5.28 26.12 22.07
C LEU A 114 -5.27 27.24 23.10
N ASP A 115 -4.26 28.11 23.04
CA ASP A 115 -4.24 29.35 23.82
C ASP A 115 -5.06 30.43 23.12
N LEU A 116 -6.28 30.63 23.60
CA LEU A 116 -7.19 31.62 23.05
C LEU A 116 -6.72 33.06 23.27
N THR A 117 -5.88 33.31 24.27
CA THR A 117 -5.33 34.65 24.56
C THR A 117 -4.27 34.99 23.51
N ALA A 118 -3.38 34.05 23.23
CA ALA A 118 -2.38 34.21 22.18
C ALA A 118 -3.03 34.35 20.79
N LEU A 119 -4.06 33.56 20.49
CA LEU A 119 -4.78 33.65 19.21
C LEU A 119 -5.47 35.01 19.02
N ALA A 120 -5.90 35.67 20.10
CA ALA A 120 -6.53 36.99 20.03
C ALA A 120 -5.54 38.11 19.62
N GLU A 121 -4.23 37.86 19.69
CA GLU A 121 -3.19 38.83 19.32
C GLU A 121 -2.77 38.75 17.85
N SER A 122 -3.32 37.80 17.08
CA SER A 122 -2.95 37.55 15.68
C SER A 122 -4.16 37.42 14.77
N ASP A 123 -4.04 37.89 13.52
CA ASP A 123 -5.04 37.64 12.50
C ASP A 123 -5.01 36.17 12.04
N PRO A 124 -6.18 35.55 11.78
CA PRO A 124 -6.23 34.18 11.31
C PRO A 124 -5.68 34.06 9.89
N LEU A 125 -4.90 33.01 9.65
CA LEU A 125 -4.48 32.64 8.30
C LEU A 125 -5.64 31.92 7.58
N PRO A 126 -5.97 32.27 6.33
CA PRO A 126 -7.01 31.57 5.59
C PRO A 126 -6.58 30.12 5.31
N PRO A 127 -7.52 29.15 5.36
CA PRO A 127 -7.25 27.79 4.92
C PRO A 127 -6.73 27.76 3.49
N ARG A 128 -5.73 26.92 3.23
CA ARG A 128 -5.22 26.71 1.87
C ARG A 128 -6.02 25.60 1.21
N HIS A 129 -6.37 25.78 -0.06
CA HIS A 129 -7.09 24.78 -0.85
C HIS A 129 -6.29 24.35 -2.08
N ILE A 130 -6.32 23.04 -2.34
CA ILE A 130 -5.91 22.41 -3.60
C ILE A 130 -6.93 22.71 -4.69
N VAL A 131 -8.20 22.53 -4.37
CA VAL A 131 -9.36 22.93 -5.17
C VAL A 131 -10.22 23.77 -4.24
N PRO A 132 -10.53 25.04 -4.60
CA PRO A 132 -11.31 25.96 -3.76
C PRO A 132 -12.53 25.28 -3.16
N ASP A 133 -12.70 25.37 -1.83
CA ASP A 133 -13.83 24.86 -1.04
C ASP A 133 -14.08 23.33 -1.08
N TRP A 134 -13.28 22.56 -1.83
CA TRP A 134 -13.47 21.12 -2.01
C TRP A 134 -12.32 20.29 -1.47
N LEU A 135 -11.07 20.74 -1.64
CA LEU A 135 -9.89 19.99 -1.24
C LEU A 135 -8.98 20.86 -0.39
N PRO A 136 -9.11 20.87 0.95
CA PRO A 136 -8.17 21.52 1.85
C PRO A 136 -6.76 20.93 1.71
N ALA A 137 -5.76 21.81 1.68
CA ALA A 137 -4.37 21.42 1.62
C ALA A 137 -3.86 21.06 3.01
N GLY A 138 -3.20 19.91 3.14
CA GLY A 138 -2.67 19.41 4.41
C GLY A 138 -3.66 18.54 5.20
N GLU A 139 -4.87 18.36 4.68
CA GLU A 139 -5.96 17.61 5.33
C GLU A 139 -6.39 16.41 4.49
N VAL A 140 -7.08 15.46 5.12
CA VAL A 140 -7.68 14.30 4.45
C VAL A 140 -9.09 14.62 3.98
N THR A 141 -9.41 14.31 2.72
CA THR A 141 -10.76 14.41 2.17
C THR A 141 -11.30 13.04 1.77
N LEU A 142 -12.49 12.69 2.26
CA LEU A 142 -13.18 11.44 1.91
C LEU A 142 -14.16 11.68 0.75
N LEU A 143 -13.95 10.98 -0.37
CA LEU A 143 -14.93 10.90 -1.46
C LEU A 143 -15.81 9.67 -1.30
N ALA A 144 -17.00 9.84 -0.72
CA ALA A 144 -17.95 8.76 -0.46
C ALA A 144 -19.10 8.73 -1.47
N GLY A 145 -19.63 7.53 -1.73
CA GLY A 145 -20.72 7.32 -2.68
C GLY A 145 -20.94 5.84 -2.97
N HIS A 146 -22.12 5.49 -3.50
CA HIS A 146 -22.47 4.12 -3.86
C HIS A 146 -21.58 3.55 -4.96
N GLY A 147 -21.61 2.22 -5.11
CA GLY A 147 -20.99 1.53 -6.24
C GLY A 147 -21.48 2.07 -7.57
N GLY A 148 -20.54 2.32 -8.48
CA GLY A 148 -20.84 2.88 -9.80
C GLY A 148 -21.21 4.38 -9.82
N ALA A 149 -21.23 5.08 -8.69
CA ALA A 149 -21.54 6.52 -8.64
C ALA A 149 -20.48 7.43 -9.30
N GLY A 150 -19.38 6.86 -9.80
CA GLY A 150 -18.32 7.59 -10.50
C GLY A 150 -17.20 8.13 -9.61
N LYS A 151 -17.07 7.66 -8.36
CA LYS A 151 -16.01 8.10 -7.42
C LYS A 151 -14.61 8.01 -8.03
N SER A 152 -14.23 6.83 -8.55
CA SER A 152 -12.91 6.60 -9.14
C SER A 152 -12.68 7.46 -10.38
N GLN A 153 -13.73 7.70 -11.17
CA GLN A 153 -13.65 8.62 -12.31
C GLN A 153 -13.42 10.07 -11.88
N LEU A 154 -14.20 10.54 -10.90
CA LEU A 154 -14.06 11.89 -10.38
C LEU A 154 -12.69 12.08 -9.73
N ALA A 155 -12.22 11.08 -8.97
CA ALA A 155 -10.90 11.09 -8.35
C ALA A 155 -9.78 11.17 -9.40
N LEU A 156 -9.83 10.33 -10.43
CA LEU A 156 -8.83 10.32 -11.50
C LEU A 156 -8.87 11.62 -12.34
N TYR A 157 -10.06 12.17 -12.60
CA TYR A 157 -10.22 13.46 -13.26
C TYR A 157 -9.65 14.61 -12.42
N THR A 158 -9.91 14.59 -11.10
CA THR A 158 -9.36 15.56 -10.14
C THR A 158 -7.84 15.52 -10.15
N ALA A 159 -7.26 14.32 -10.10
CA ALA A 159 -5.82 14.11 -10.14
C ALA A 159 -5.20 14.69 -11.42
N ALA A 160 -5.85 14.49 -12.58
CA ALA A 160 -5.40 15.06 -13.85
C ALA A 160 -5.49 16.60 -13.87
N CYS A 161 -6.61 17.19 -13.43
CA CYS A 161 -6.77 18.66 -13.36
C CYS A 161 -5.71 19.29 -12.45
N VAL A 162 -5.52 18.75 -11.24
CA VAL A 162 -4.54 19.25 -10.26
C VAL A 162 -3.10 19.07 -10.79
N CYS A 163 -2.79 17.95 -11.43
CA CYS A 163 -1.49 17.73 -12.04
C CYS A 163 -1.18 18.77 -13.13
N LEU A 164 -2.17 19.11 -13.95
CA LEU A 164 -2.00 20.02 -15.09
C LEU A 164 -2.16 21.50 -14.73
N GLY A 165 -2.66 21.83 -13.53
CA GLY A 165 -3.09 23.19 -13.20
C GLY A 165 -4.26 23.66 -14.06
N ARG A 166 -5.19 22.76 -14.38
CA ARG A 166 -6.39 23.07 -15.17
C ARG A 166 -7.59 23.22 -14.25
N ALA A 167 -8.55 24.03 -14.67
CA ALA A 167 -9.80 24.18 -13.95
C ALA A 167 -10.47 22.80 -13.74
N TRP A 168 -10.86 22.54 -12.50
CA TRP A 168 -11.66 21.40 -12.09
C TRP A 168 -13.09 21.87 -11.87
N CYS A 169 -14.03 21.42 -12.71
CA CYS A 169 -15.44 21.84 -12.62
C CYS A 169 -15.66 23.37 -12.57
N GLY A 170 -14.81 24.14 -13.26
CA GLY A 170 -14.84 25.61 -13.26
C GLY A 170 -14.07 26.30 -12.12
N LEU A 171 -13.40 25.54 -11.26
CA LEU A 171 -12.56 26.04 -10.17
C LEU A 171 -11.08 25.89 -10.49
N GLU A 172 -10.30 26.95 -10.32
CA GLU A 172 -8.85 26.92 -10.53
C GLU A 172 -8.18 26.04 -9.48
N ALA A 173 -7.61 24.91 -9.91
CA ALA A 173 -6.85 24.01 -9.06
C ALA A 173 -5.41 24.49 -8.93
N ASP A 174 -4.88 24.51 -7.70
CA ASP A 174 -3.47 24.84 -7.46
C ASP A 174 -2.58 23.69 -7.98
N PRO A 175 -1.72 23.90 -9.00
CA PRO A 175 -0.97 22.85 -9.68
C PRO A 175 0.08 22.19 -8.80
N ARG A 176 0.13 20.85 -8.80
CA ARG A 176 1.17 20.08 -8.09
C ARG A 176 1.29 18.65 -8.60
N PRO A 177 2.42 17.96 -8.32
CA PRO A 177 2.52 16.51 -8.55
C PRO A 177 1.45 15.75 -7.77
N VAL A 178 0.83 14.75 -8.40
CA VAL A 178 -0.24 13.94 -7.80
C VAL A 178 0.14 12.47 -7.88
N THR A 179 -0.22 11.69 -6.85
CA THR A 179 -0.18 10.24 -6.92
C THR A 179 -1.60 9.67 -6.76
N TYR A 180 -1.97 8.76 -7.64
CA TYR A 180 -3.23 8.04 -7.61
C TYR A 180 -2.93 6.56 -7.41
N VAL A 181 -3.49 5.97 -6.36
CA VAL A 181 -3.33 4.53 -6.05
C VAL A 181 -4.65 3.84 -6.31
N SER A 182 -4.66 2.93 -7.27
CA SER A 182 -5.83 2.12 -7.60
C SER A 182 -5.71 0.75 -6.95
N ALA A 183 -6.58 0.45 -6.00
CA ALA A 183 -6.67 -0.88 -5.38
C ALA A 183 -7.61 -1.85 -6.13
N GLU A 184 -8.36 -1.35 -7.12
CA GLU A 184 -9.47 -2.10 -7.74
C GLU A 184 -9.34 -2.19 -9.26
N ASP A 185 -9.12 -1.05 -9.91
CA ASP A 185 -8.92 -0.99 -11.36
C ASP A 185 -7.45 -1.27 -11.69
N GLY A 186 -7.21 -2.28 -12.52
CA GLY A 186 -5.87 -2.59 -13.04
C GLY A 186 -5.43 -1.67 -14.19
N ALA A 187 -4.19 -1.82 -14.62
CA ALA A 187 -3.51 -0.97 -15.60
C ALA A 187 -4.32 -0.72 -16.89
N ASP A 188 -4.96 -1.74 -17.46
CA ASP A 188 -5.73 -1.59 -18.70
C ASP A 188 -6.94 -0.67 -18.54
N VAL A 189 -7.66 -0.80 -17.42
CA VAL A 189 -8.83 0.04 -17.10
C VAL A 189 -8.37 1.47 -16.81
N LEU A 190 -7.29 1.64 -16.04
CA LEU A 190 -6.72 2.95 -15.75
C LEU A 190 -6.25 3.66 -17.03
N HIS A 191 -5.55 2.94 -17.92
CA HIS A 191 -5.10 3.47 -19.20
C HIS A 191 -6.28 3.90 -20.09
N TRP A 192 -7.33 3.08 -20.16
CA TRP A 192 -8.56 3.43 -20.89
C TRP A 192 -9.23 4.68 -20.32
N ARG A 193 -9.40 4.77 -19.00
CA ARG A 193 -10.02 5.93 -18.32
C ARG A 193 -9.18 7.20 -18.53
N LEU A 194 -7.86 7.13 -18.32
CA LEU A 194 -6.94 8.25 -18.49
C LEU A 194 -6.92 8.77 -19.92
N THR A 195 -6.94 7.89 -20.92
CA THR A 195 -6.98 8.30 -22.34
C THR A 195 -8.22 9.16 -22.63
N ARG A 196 -9.37 8.80 -22.05
CA ARG A 196 -10.61 9.59 -22.20
C ARG A 196 -10.56 10.91 -21.45
N ILE A 197 -9.97 10.93 -20.26
CA ILE A 197 -9.77 12.16 -19.48
C ILE A 197 -8.82 13.11 -20.24
N ALA A 198 -7.70 12.61 -20.75
CA ALA A 198 -6.74 13.39 -21.54
C ALA A 198 -7.41 13.97 -22.79
N ALA A 199 -8.17 13.15 -23.53
CA ALA A 199 -8.93 13.61 -24.70
C ALA A 199 -9.96 14.70 -24.33
N HIS A 200 -10.66 14.55 -23.21
CA HIS A 200 -11.61 15.55 -22.72
C HIS A 200 -10.93 16.87 -22.33
N LEU A 201 -9.74 16.80 -21.74
CA LEU A 201 -8.95 17.97 -21.35
C LEU A 201 -8.16 18.59 -22.52
N GLY A 202 -8.17 17.95 -23.70
CA GLY A 202 -7.44 18.38 -24.88
C GLY A 202 -5.93 18.23 -24.74
N VAL A 203 -5.46 17.21 -24.02
CA VAL A 203 -4.04 16.94 -23.76
C VAL A 203 -3.67 15.50 -24.15
N THR A 204 -2.38 15.22 -24.18
CA THR A 204 -1.83 13.87 -24.35
C THR A 204 -1.57 13.21 -22.98
N LEU A 205 -1.39 11.90 -22.95
CA LEU A 205 -0.96 11.21 -21.72
C LEU A 205 0.43 11.65 -21.26
N ALA A 206 1.31 12.09 -22.17
CA ALA A 206 2.63 12.58 -21.84
C ALA A 206 2.58 13.90 -21.05
N ASP A 207 1.55 14.73 -21.29
CA ASP A 207 1.34 15.98 -20.54
C ASP A 207 1.01 15.71 -19.06
N LEU A 208 0.54 14.50 -18.72
CA LEU A 208 0.26 14.05 -17.35
C LEU A 208 1.50 13.49 -16.63
N SER A 209 2.71 13.87 -17.05
CA SER A 209 3.96 13.33 -16.49
C SER A 209 4.16 13.54 -14.97
N ALA A 210 3.51 14.54 -14.38
CA ALA A 210 3.52 14.78 -12.93
C ALA A 210 2.41 14.02 -12.16
N LEU A 211 1.57 13.24 -12.87
CA LEU A 211 0.59 12.32 -12.30
C LEU A 211 1.18 10.92 -12.27
N ARG A 212 1.50 10.45 -11.06
CA ARG A 212 1.94 9.07 -10.83
C ARG A 212 0.74 8.18 -10.59
N ILE A 213 0.59 7.14 -11.40
CA ILE A 213 -0.44 6.11 -11.22
C ILE A 213 0.22 4.85 -10.64
N ILE A 214 -0.36 4.32 -9.58
CA ILE A 214 0.05 3.08 -8.94
C ILE A 214 -1.11 2.10 -9.09
N ASP A 215 -0.87 1.02 -9.83
CA ASP A 215 -1.76 -0.13 -9.88
C ASP A 215 -1.44 -1.06 -8.70
N ALA A 216 -2.32 -1.06 -7.71
CA ALA A 216 -2.30 -1.94 -6.56
C ALA A 216 -3.42 -2.99 -6.63
N SER A 217 -4.07 -3.17 -7.79
CA SER A 217 -5.18 -4.14 -7.96
C SER A 217 -4.73 -5.61 -7.90
N HIS A 218 -3.41 -5.83 -8.06
CA HIS A 218 -2.77 -7.14 -8.01
C HIS A 218 -2.18 -7.49 -6.65
N ILE A 219 -2.22 -6.57 -5.69
CA ILE A 219 -1.72 -6.81 -4.33
C ILE A 219 -2.89 -6.82 -3.35
N ASP A 220 -2.65 -7.38 -2.16
CA ASP A 220 -3.59 -7.21 -1.05
C ASP A 220 -3.54 -5.74 -0.59
N ALA A 221 -4.56 -4.98 -0.99
CA ALA A 221 -4.66 -3.55 -0.78
C ALA A 221 -5.46 -3.17 0.49
N GLU A 222 -5.79 -4.15 1.34
CA GLU A 222 -6.26 -3.87 2.70
C GLU A 222 -5.22 -3.00 3.41
N LEU A 223 -5.63 -1.99 4.17
CA LEU A 223 -4.71 -1.16 4.98
C LEU A 223 -4.62 -1.67 6.41
N MET A 224 -5.70 -2.27 6.86
CA MET A 224 -5.86 -2.83 8.18
C MET A 224 -6.76 -4.04 8.04
N ARG A 225 -6.32 -5.15 8.62
CA ARG A 225 -7.12 -6.37 8.72
C ARG A 225 -7.64 -6.50 10.14
N GLU A 226 -8.96 -6.57 10.26
CA GLU A 226 -9.61 -6.90 11.53
C GLU A 226 -9.51 -8.39 11.80
N ILE A 227 -9.11 -8.74 13.02
CA ILE A 227 -9.10 -10.13 13.50
C ILE A 227 -10.19 -10.27 14.56
N PRO A 228 -11.09 -11.27 14.44
CA PRO A 228 -12.07 -11.54 15.48
C PRO A 228 -11.38 -11.75 16.84
N TYR A 229 -11.74 -10.93 17.82
CA TYR A 229 -11.19 -10.96 19.19
C TYR A 229 -9.68 -10.71 19.32
N GLY A 230 -9.05 -10.07 18.33
CA GLY A 230 -7.62 -9.71 18.34
C GLY A 230 -7.37 -8.22 18.07
N GLU A 231 -6.10 -7.81 18.17
CA GLU A 231 -5.67 -6.48 17.74
C GLU A 231 -5.67 -6.40 16.20
N PRO A 232 -6.11 -5.27 15.62
CA PRO A 232 -6.08 -5.09 14.17
C PRO A 232 -4.64 -5.11 13.66
N ILE A 233 -4.41 -5.81 12.55
CA ILE A 233 -3.09 -5.88 11.91
C ILE A 233 -3.04 -4.83 10.81
N LEU A 234 -2.08 -3.92 10.90
CA LEU A 234 -1.73 -3.00 9.82
C LEU A 234 -1.01 -3.77 8.72
N THR A 235 -1.35 -3.52 7.46
CA THR A 235 -0.78 -4.26 6.33
C THR A 235 0.51 -3.61 5.81
N ALA A 236 1.23 -4.34 4.95
CA ALA A 236 2.41 -3.80 4.27
C ALA A 236 2.08 -2.54 3.46
N LEU A 237 0.88 -2.45 2.87
CA LEU A 237 0.46 -1.26 2.14
C LEU A 237 0.32 -0.04 3.06
N TYR A 238 -0.23 -0.21 4.27
CA TYR A 238 -0.31 0.88 5.25
C TYR A 238 1.08 1.42 5.61
N GLU A 239 2.04 0.54 5.88
CA GLU A 239 3.41 0.95 6.21
C GLU A 239 4.11 1.64 5.03
N LEU A 240 3.89 1.17 3.80
CA LEU A 240 4.39 1.86 2.59
C LEU A 240 3.83 3.28 2.46
N MET A 241 2.57 3.52 2.80
CA MET A 241 2.01 4.87 2.83
C MET A 241 2.61 5.71 3.96
N ARG A 242 2.72 5.13 5.16
CA ARG A 242 3.21 5.79 6.36
C ARG A 242 4.64 6.30 6.22
N CYS A 243 5.50 5.59 5.51
CA CYS A 243 6.89 5.98 5.23
C CYS A 243 7.01 7.21 4.29
N GLY A 244 5.90 7.85 3.91
CA GLY A 244 5.91 9.08 3.11
C GLY A 244 6.26 8.87 1.64
N ALA A 245 6.19 7.62 1.15
CA ALA A 245 6.42 7.31 -0.27
C ALA A 245 5.34 7.90 -1.19
N LEU A 246 4.22 8.36 -0.63
CA LEU A 246 3.08 8.91 -1.35
C LEU A 246 2.72 10.28 -0.77
N ARG A 247 2.96 11.35 -1.54
CA ARG A 247 2.70 12.73 -1.08
C ARG A 247 1.22 13.12 -1.12
N TYR A 248 0.41 12.45 -1.94
CA TYR A 248 -1.05 12.56 -1.98
C TYR A 248 -1.59 11.22 -2.47
N VAL A 249 -2.59 10.66 -1.78
CA VAL A 249 -3.23 9.40 -2.18
C VAL A 249 -4.72 9.65 -2.28
N MET A 250 -5.30 9.44 -3.47
CA MET A 250 -6.73 9.25 -3.61
C MET A 250 -7.01 7.76 -3.60
N ILE A 251 -7.66 7.27 -2.54
CA ILE A 251 -8.10 5.88 -2.44
C ILE A 251 -9.60 5.86 -2.75
N GLY A 252 -9.96 5.31 -3.90
CA GLY A 252 -11.35 4.93 -4.16
C GLY A 252 -11.59 3.56 -3.56
N SER A 253 -12.42 3.47 -2.52
CA SER A 253 -12.99 2.20 -2.08
C SER A 253 -14.37 2.05 -2.74
N ASP A 254 -14.49 1.12 -3.67
CA ASP A 254 -15.77 0.52 -4.02
C ASP A 254 -15.87 -0.85 -3.36
N ARG A 255 -16.80 -0.99 -2.42
CA ARG A 255 -17.10 -2.30 -1.84
C ARG A 255 -17.51 -3.21 -3.00
N ARG A 256 -16.76 -4.28 -3.26
CA ARG A 256 -17.24 -5.36 -4.14
C ARG A 256 -18.56 -5.84 -3.55
N ILE A 257 -19.66 -5.54 -4.23
CA ILE A 257 -20.96 -6.11 -3.92
C ILE A 257 -20.85 -7.59 -4.34
N PRO A 258 -20.95 -8.57 -3.43
CA PRO A 258 -20.93 -9.98 -3.78
C PRO A 258 -21.96 -10.27 -4.87
N ARG A 259 -21.66 -11.19 -5.79
CA ARG A 259 -22.57 -11.53 -6.90
C ARG A 259 -23.98 -11.89 -6.42
N GLU A 260 -24.05 -12.56 -5.27
CA GLU A 260 -25.28 -12.91 -4.56
C GLU A 260 -26.10 -11.68 -4.13
N GLU A 261 -25.42 -10.61 -3.72
CA GLU A 261 -26.06 -9.35 -3.34
C GLU A 261 -26.51 -8.54 -4.57
N ILE A 262 -25.77 -8.61 -5.67
CA ILE A 262 -26.21 -8.07 -6.99
C ILE A 262 -27.47 -8.80 -7.45
N GLU A 263 -27.48 -10.13 -7.40
CA GLU A 263 -28.62 -10.97 -7.77
C GLU A 263 -29.82 -10.72 -6.85
N ARG A 264 -29.58 -10.50 -5.55
CA ARG A 264 -30.62 -10.10 -4.58
C ARG A 264 -31.23 -8.75 -4.93
N ILE A 265 -30.43 -7.71 -5.14
CA ILE A 265 -30.91 -6.36 -5.49
C ILE A 265 -31.65 -6.38 -6.84
N ALA A 266 -31.20 -7.20 -7.79
CA ALA A 266 -31.87 -7.40 -9.07
C ALA A 266 -33.25 -8.08 -8.94
N ARG A 267 -33.42 -8.98 -7.95
CA ARG A 267 -34.69 -9.66 -7.67
C ARG A 267 -35.65 -8.84 -6.81
N GLU A 268 -35.13 -8.18 -5.78
CA GLU A 268 -35.91 -7.59 -4.69
C GLU A 268 -36.06 -6.07 -4.82
N GLY A 269 -35.33 -5.45 -5.76
CA GLY A 269 -35.17 -4.01 -5.83
C GLY A 269 -34.20 -3.49 -4.76
N ALA A 270 -33.70 -2.26 -4.94
CA ALA A 270 -32.91 -1.61 -3.91
C ALA A 270 -33.79 -1.37 -2.67
N PRO A 271 -33.33 -1.68 -1.44
CA PRO A 271 -34.11 -1.42 -0.25
C PRO A 271 -34.47 0.06 -0.17
N GLY A 272 -35.76 0.36 -0.03
CA GLY A 272 -36.25 1.71 0.21
C GLY A 272 -35.71 2.24 1.55
N ARG A 273 -35.37 3.52 1.57
CA ARG A 273 -34.85 4.25 2.74
C ARG A 273 -35.75 4.14 3.98
#